data_AF-A0A2V5W9N7-F1
#
_entry.id   AF-A0A2V5W9N7-F1
#
_cell.length_a   1.000
_cell.length_b   1.000
_cell.length_c   1.000
_cell.angle_alpha   90.00
_cell.angle_beta   90.00
_cell.angle_gamma   90.00
#
_symmetry.space_group_name_H-M   'P 1'
#
loop_
_entity.id
_entity.type
_entity.pdbx_description
1 polymer ?
#
loop_
_entity_poly.entity_id
_entity_poly.type
_entity_poly.pdbx_seq_one_letter_code
_entity_poly.pdbx_strand_id
1 'polypeptide(L)'
;MPPKEITELKDAIRATHGCESLHVESVPVKEVFEGQAAWEGKVEVFDLVGHRQAKRAYAWSYRDGNQNKVVAVLEIPPVDSPESAVKAALASKARSN
;
A
#
# COMPACT_ATOMS: atom_id res chain seq x y z
N MET A 1 -13.25 17.03 2.33
CA MET A 1 -12.85 15.93 3.24
C MET A 1 -12.15 14.87 2.43
N PRO A 2 -11.00 14.33 2.86
CA PRO A 2 -10.44 13.16 2.19
C PRO A 2 -11.44 12.00 2.27
N PRO A 3 -11.54 11.14 1.23
CA PRO A 3 -12.29 9.90 1.29
C PRO A 3 -11.99 9.14 2.59
N LYS A 4 -13.02 8.52 3.18
CA LYS A 4 -12.89 7.75 4.44
C LYS A 4 -11.74 6.72 4.38
N GLU A 5 -11.56 6.10 3.23
CA GLU A 5 -10.49 5.15 2.94
C GLU A 5 -9.09 5.76 3.17
N ILE A 6 -8.83 6.96 2.66
CA ILE A 6 -7.51 7.61 2.81
C ILE A 6 -7.19 7.84 4.29
N THR A 7 -8.20 8.23 5.09
CA THR A 7 -8.02 8.40 6.55
C THR A 7 -7.67 7.06 7.22
N GLU A 8 -8.37 5.98 6.87
CA GLU A 8 -8.08 4.64 7.40
C GLU A 8 -6.67 4.17 7.03
N LEU A 9 -6.21 4.46 5.80
CA LEU A 9 -4.85 4.15 5.36
C LEU A 9 -3.80 4.98 6.12
N LYS A 10 -4.05 6.27 6.36
CA LYS A 10 -3.17 7.11 7.19
C LYS A 10 -3.06 6.58 8.61
N ASP A 11 -4.18 6.18 9.21
CA ASP A 11 -4.22 5.62 10.55
C ASP A 11 -3.46 4.29 10.61
N ALA A 12 -3.57 3.45 9.59
CA ALA A 12 -2.79 2.22 9.46
C ALA A 12 -1.29 2.49 9.35
N ILE A 13 -0.88 3.44 8.49
CA ILE A 13 0.53 3.85 8.36
C ILE A 13 1.06 4.33 9.72
N ARG A 14 0.30 5.16 10.43
CA ARG A 14 0.69 5.64 11.76
C ARG A 14 0.79 4.51 12.78
N ALA A 15 -0.16 3.57 12.78
CA ALA A 15 -0.15 2.43 13.70
C ALA A 15 1.00 1.45 13.41
N THR A 16 1.34 1.20 12.14
CA THR A 16 2.37 0.23 11.73
C THR A 16 3.78 0.83 11.76
N HIS A 17 3.94 2.09 11.34
CA HIS A 17 5.25 2.72 11.15
C HIS A 17 5.53 3.88 12.11
N GLY A 18 4.58 4.24 12.97
CA GLY A 18 4.77 5.27 14.01
C GLY A 18 5.04 6.67 13.47
N CYS A 19 4.69 6.95 12.22
CA CYS A 19 4.93 8.24 11.56
C CYS A 19 3.65 8.82 10.95
N GLU A 20 3.64 10.15 10.83
CA GLU A 20 2.58 10.86 10.14
C GLU A 20 2.75 10.75 8.63
N SER A 21 1.64 10.78 7.91
CA SER A 21 1.59 10.61 6.46
C SER A 21 0.69 11.62 5.79
N LEU A 22 1.09 12.08 4.60
CA LEU A 22 0.35 13.03 3.78
C LEU A 22 0.00 12.36 2.46
N HIS A 23 -1.30 12.32 2.15
CA HIS A 23 -1.75 11.77 0.88
C HIS A 23 -1.29 12.65 -0.27
N VAL A 24 -0.69 12.03 -1.29
CA VAL A 24 -0.14 12.71 -2.46
C VAL A 24 -1.01 12.46 -3.68
N GLU A 25 -1.27 11.19 -3.98
CA GLU A 25 -1.98 10.78 -5.18
C GLU A 25 -2.60 9.38 -5.04
N SER A 26 -3.54 9.09 -5.94
CA SER A 26 -4.19 7.79 -6.05
C SER A 26 -3.88 7.17 -7.41
N VAL A 27 -3.14 6.06 -7.42
CA VAL A 27 -2.68 5.41 -8.65
C VAL A 27 -3.47 4.11 -8.88
N PRO A 28 -4.23 3.98 -9.98
CA PRO A 28 -4.84 2.71 -10.34
C PRO A 28 -3.74 1.75 -10.79
N VAL A 29 -3.62 0.62 -10.10
CA VAL A 29 -2.63 -0.41 -10.39
C VAL A 29 -3.34 -1.71 -10.78
N LYS A 30 -2.85 -2.33 -11.84
CA LYS A 30 -3.31 -3.63 -12.32
C LYS A 30 -2.10 -4.54 -12.45
N GLU A 31 -1.97 -5.48 -11.53
CA GLU A 31 -0.89 -6.46 -11.54
C GLU A 31 -1.37 -7.75 -12.19
N VAL A 32 -0.63 -8.19 -13.21
CA VAL A 32 -0.88 -9.44 -13.94
C VAL A 32 0.26 -10.40 -13.60
N PHE A 33 -0.08 -11.56 -13.04
CA PHE A 33 0.88 -12.62 -12.73
C PHE A 33 0.57 -13.83 -13.61
N GLU A 34 1.56 -14.34 -14.33
CA GLU A 34 1.43 -15.49 -15.25
C GLU A 34 0.27 -15.38 -16.27
N GLY A 35 -0.03 -14.17 -16.75
CA GLY A 35 -1.10 -13.93 -17.73
C GLY A 35 -2.51 -13.88 -17.14
N GLN A 36 -2.67 -14.00 -15.82
CA GLN A 36 -3.92 -13.80 -15.10
C GLN A 36 -3.86 -12.51 -14.27
N ALA A 37 -4.98 -11.78 -14.18
CA ALA A 37 -5.08 -10.60 -13.33
C ALA A 37 -4.92 -11.04 -11.86
N ALA A 38 -3.75 -10.80 -11.29
CA ALA A 38 -3.41 -11.19 -9.92
C ALA A 38 -3.97 -10.19 -8.91
N TRP A 39 -4.02 -8.92 -9.29
CA TRP A 39 -4.62 -7.86 -8.48
C TRP A 39 -5.02 -6.66 -9.34
N GLU A 40 -6.13 -6.03 -9.03
CA GLU A 40 -6.55 -4.77 -9.64
C GLU A 40 -7.18 -3.90 -8.55
N GLY A 41 -6.71 -2.66 -8.43
CA GLY A 41 -7.19 -1.76 -7.40
C GLY A 41 -6.48 -0.41 -7.41
N LYS A 42 -6.77 0.41 -6.41
CA LYS A 42 -6.19 1.73 -6.27
C LYS A 42 -5.16 1.73 -5.15
N VAL A 43 -3.95 2.18 -5.46
CA VAL A 43 -2.88 2.37 -4.49
C VAL A 43 -2.79 3.84 -4.17
N GLU A 44 -2.91 4.18 -2.90
CA GLU A 44 -2.76 5.53 -2.40
C GLU A 44 -1.30 5.75 -2.00
N VAL A 45 -0.72 6.83 -2.53
CA VAL A 45 0.67 7.23 -2.27
C VAL A 45 0.68 8.26 -1.15
N PHE A 46 1.56 8.06 -0.18
CA PHE A 46 1.72 8.93 0.96
C PHE A 46 3.16 9.38 1.13
N ASP A 47 3.39 10.67 1.32
CA ASP A 47 4.67 11.18 1.82
C ASP A 47 4.72 11.00 3.35
N LEU A 48 5.82 10.44 3.84
CA LEU A 48 6.06 10.20 5.26
C LEU A 48 6.77 11.39 5.89
N VAL A 49 6.29 11.83 7.05
CA VAL A 49 6.91 12.92 7.80
C VAL A 49 7.72 12.35 8.96
N GLY A 50 9.04 12.55 8.92
CA GLY A 50 9.96 12.15 9.99
C GLY A 50 10.39 10.68 9.98
N HIS A 51 10.12 9.93 8.91
CA HIS A 51 10.56 8.54 8.77
C HIS A 51 12.03 8.46 8.34
N ARG A 52 12.84 7.67 9.05
CA ARG A 52 14.31 7.64 8.86
C ARG A 52 14.77 6.91 7.60
N GLN A 53 13.97 5.95 7.12
CA GLN A 53 14.40 4.99 6.09
C GLN A 53 13.67 5.14 4.74
N ALA A 54 12.53 5.83 4.72
CA ALA A 54 11.66 5.92 3.55
C ALA A 54 11.06 7.32 3.52
N LYS A 55 10.92 7.88 2.31
CA LYS A 55 10.26 9.17 2.11
C LYS A 55 8.78 9.00 1.84
N ARG A 56 8.38 7.85 1.29
CA ARG A 56 7.00 7.52 0.94
C ARG A 56 6.55 6.17 1.48
N ALA A 57 5.24 6.02 1.56
CA ALA A 57 4.56 4.76 1.75
C ALA A 57 3.45 4.61 0.72
N TYR A 58 3.22 3.37 0.30
CA TYR A 58 2.16 2.95 -0.58
C TYR A 58 1.16 2.16 0.25
N ALA A 59 -0.10 2.57 0.25
CA ALA A 59 -1.12 1.86 1.01
C ALA A 59 -2.41 1.69 0.22
N TRP A 60 -3.11 0.60 0.47
CA TRP A 60 -4.39 0.30 -0.16
C TRP A 60 -5.21 -0.61 0.73
N SER A 61 -6.53 -0.53 0.55
CA SER A 61 -7.45 -1.49 1.12
C SER A 61 -7.84 -2.53 0.05
N TYR A 62 -8.04 -3.77 0.46
CA TYR A 62 -8.64 -4.78 -0.40
C TYR A 62 -9.50 -5.73 0.43
N ARG A 63 -10.49 -6.33 -0.23
CA ARG A 63 -11.39 -7.27 0.41
C ARG A 63 -10.83 -8.69 0.28
N ASP A 64 -10.65 -9.34 1.41
CA ASP A 64 -10.23 -10.74 1.52
C ASP A 64 -11.41 -11.54 2.09
N GLY A 65 -12.25 -12.08 1.20
CA GLY A 65 -13.54 -12.67 1.56
C GLY A 65 -14.50 -11.66 2.21
N ASN A 66 -14.72 -11.81 3.53
CA ASN A 66 -15.57 -10.90 4.31
C ASN A 66 -14.80 -9.88 5.15
N GLN A 67 -13.47 -9.88 5.08
CA GLN A 67 -12.65 -8.95 5.84
C GLN A 67 -12.06 -7.89 4.90
N ASN A 68 -12.16 -6.62 5.31
CA ASN A 68 -11.37 -5.56 4.68
C ASN A 68 -9.99 -5.57 5.32
N LYS A 69 -8.96 -5.78 4.48
CA LYS A 69 -7.57 -5.74 4.91
C LYS A 69 -6.93 -4.47 4.36
N VAL A 70 -6.11 -3.86 5.19
CA VAL A 70 -5.29 -2.71 4.82
C VAL A 70 -3.85 -3.19 4.70
N VAL A 71 -3.18 -2.77 3.64
CA VAL A 71 -1.74 -2.98 3.44
C VAL A 71 -1.07 -1.63 3.35
N ALA A 72 0.05 -1.50 4.05
CA ALA A 72 0.96 -0.36 3.96
C ALA A 72 2.37 -0.90 3.71
N VAL A 73 3.02 -0.39 2.66
CA VAL A 73 4.36 -0.78 2.23
C VAL A 73 5.21 0.48 2.15
N LEU A 74 6.39 0.45 2.76
CA LEU A 74 7.34 1.56 2.69
C LEU A 74 8.07 1.56 1.35
N GLU A 75 8.37 2.75 0.84
CA GLU A 75 9.26 2.96 -0.31
C GLU A 75 10.72 2.66 0.09
N ILE A 76 11.05 1.38 0.19
CA ILE A 76 12.38 0.85 0.49
C ILE A 76 12.72 -0.20 -0.56
N PRO A 77 13.92 -0.16 -1.18
CA PRO A 77 14.32 -1.12 -2.20
C PRO A 77 14.04 -2.59 -1.79
N PRO A 78 13.38 -3.39 -2.64
CA PRO A 78 13.11 -3.16 -4.07
C PRO A 78 11.82 -2.37 -4.39
N VAL A 79 11.14 -1.78 -3.41
CA VAL A 79 9.91 -1.01 -3.62
C VAL A 79 10.24 0.45 -3.91
N ASP A 80 9.98 0.87 -5.15
CA ASP A 80 10.22 2.23 -5.67
C ASP A 80 8.99 2.86 -6.35
N SER A 81 7.88 2.12 -6.37
CA SER A 81 6.68 2.44 -7.15
C SER A 81 5.43 1.77 -6.56
N PRO A 82 4.22 2.29 -6.83
CA PRO A 82 2.97 1.64 -6.42
C PRO A 82 2.86 0.19 -6.92
N GLU A 83 3.29 -0.07 -8.15
CA GLU A 83 3.28 -1.39 -8.77
C GLU A 83 4.23 -2.36 -8.06
N SER A 84 5.47 -1.93 -7.80
CA SER A 84 6.44 -2.75 -7.06
C SER A 84 5.99 -3.01 -5.62
N ALA A 85 5.27 -2.07 -4.99
CA ALA A 85 4.67 -2.26 -3.67
C ALA A 85 3.61 -3.37 -3.67
N VAL A 86 2.69 -3.35 -4.65
CA VAL A 86 1.68 -4.41 -4.82
C VAL A 86 2.35 -5.76 -5.05
N LYS A 87 3.34 -5.80 -5.95
CA LYS A 87 4.11 -7.02 -6.23
C LYS A 87 4.81 -7.57 -4.99
N ALA A 88 5.44 -6.71 -4.19
CA ALA A 88 6.09 -7.09 -2.95
C ALA A 88 5.09 -7.64 -1.93
N ALA A 89 3.91 -7.01 -1.80
CA ALA A 89 2.84 -7.47 -0.92
C ALA A 89 2.28 -8.84 -1.34
N LEU A 90 2.09 -9.06 -2.65
CA LEU A 90 1.68 -10.36 -3.19
C LEU A 90 2.74 -11.45 -2.95
N ALA A 91 4.02 -11.13 -3.19
CA ALA A 91 5.12 -12.05 -2.90
C ALA A 91 5.21 -12.41 -1.41
N SER A 92 4.95 -11.45 -0.51
CA SER A 92 4.89 -11.71 0.93
C SER A 92 3.73 -12.65 1.30
N LYS A 93 2.56 -12.50 0.68
CA LYS A 93 1.42 -13.41 0.91
C LYS A 93 1.72 -14.84 0.47
N ALA A 94 2.36 -15.01 -0.69
CA ALA A 94 2.69 -16.33 -1.23
C ALA A 94 3.63 -17.13 -0.31
N ARG A 95 4.46 -16.45 0.49
CA ARG A 95 5.37 -17.11 1.45
C ARG A 95 4.68 -17.52 2.77
N SER A 96 3.47 -17.04 3.04
CA SER A 96 2.73 -17.33 4.28
C SER A 96 1.71 -18.47 4.13
N ASN A 97 1.74 -19.21 3.02
CA ASN A 97 0.91 -20.38 2.73
C ASN A 97 1.77 -21.60 2.40
#